data_AF-A0A0N0DWN6-F1
#
_entry.id   AF-A0A0N0DWN6-F1
#
_cell.length_a   1.000
_cell.length_b   1.000
_cell.length_c   1.000
_cell.angle_alpha   90.00
_cell.angle_beta   90.00
_cell.angle_gamma   90.00
#
_symmetry.space_group_name_H-M   'P 1'
#
loop_
_entity.id
_entity.type
_entity.pdbx_description
1 polymer ?
#
loop_
_entity_poly.entity_id
_entity_poly.type
_entity_poly.pdbx_seq_one_letter_code
_entity_poly.pdbx_strand_id
1 'polypeptide(L)'
;MSNLDPTGLMAAPTLSEAVSAVFSEQEREALKSNLQTEQVAQAKYLRAHPEVSRSLQEGLRRVLQTQPDNPVAALTEYFTSAEFMNYECKGESAA
;
A
#
# COMPACT_ATOMS: atom_id res chain seq x y z
N MET A 1 -17.39 -53.59 9.97
CA MET A 1 -18.25 -52.45 9.60
C MET A 1 -17.37 -51.23 9.52
N SER A 2 -17.11 -50.83 8.28
CA SER A 2 -16.23 -49.74 7.88
C SER A 2 -16.85 -48.40 8.23
N ASN A 3 -16.08 -47.49 8.81
CA ASN A 3 -16.30 -46.04 8.74
C ASN A 3 -14.93 -45.36 8.87
N LEU A 4 -14.06 -45.63 7.90
CA LEU A 4 -13.00 -44.69 7.56
C LEU A 4 -13.61 -43.76 6.52
N ASP A 5 -13.95 -42.56 6.96
CA ASP A 5 -14.40 -41.48 6.11
C ASP A 5 -13.30 -41.17 5.08
N PRO A 6 -13.49 -41.38 3.76
CA PRO A 6 -12.42 -41.30 2.77
C PRO A 6 -11.95 -39.84 2.52
N THR A 7 -12.55 -38.86 3.19
CA THR A 7 -12.24 -37.43 3.05
C THR A 7 -11.45 -36.86 4.23
N GLY A 8 -11.16 -37.66 5.28
CA GLY A 8 -10.68 -37.18 6.58
C GLY A 8 -9.17 -37.01 6.78
N LEU A 9 -8.33 -36.99 5.73
CA LEU A 9 -6.86 -37.01 5.92
C LEU A 9 -6.03 -36.15 4.97
N MET A 10 -6.62 -35.11 4.37
CA MET A 10 -5.82 -34.04 3.77
C MET A 10 -5.49 -33.04 4.87
N ALA A 11 -4.30 -33.14 5.47
CA ALA A 11 -3.79 -32.10 6.35
C ALA A 11 -3.83 -30.76 5.59
N ALA A 12 -4.36 -29.71 6.23
CA ALA A 12 -4.36 -28.39 5.62
C ALA A 12 -2.92 -28.00 5.26
N PRO A 13 -2.65 -27.56 4.02
CA PRO A 13 -1.29 -27.25 3.59
C PRO A 13 -0.71 -26.16 4.48
N THR A 14 0.55 -26.35 4.86
CA THR A 14 1.32 -25.32 5.55
C THR A 14 1.47 -24.09 4.66
N LEU A 15 1.76 -22.93 5.25
CA LEU A 15 1.98 -21.70 4.49
C LEU A 15 3.09 -21.86 3.45
N SER A 16 4.13 -22.65 3.75
CA SER A 16 5.20 -22.95 2.80
C SER A 16 4.69 -23.80 1.63
N GLU A 17 3.89 -24.84 1.89
CA GLU A 17 3.32 -25.70 0.85
C GLU A 17 2.32 -24.92 -0.02
N ALA A 18 1.52 -24.04 0.58
CA ALA A 18 0.62 -23.16 -0.14
C ALA A 18 1.39 -22.16 -1.04
N VAL A 19 2.48 -21.56 -0.53
CA VAL A 19 3.32 -20.65 -1.32
C VAL A 19 3.99 -21.38 -2.48
N SER A 20 4.55 -22.57 -2.24
CA SER A 20 5.16 -23.40 -3.29
C SER A 20 4.16 -23.96 -4.30
N ALA A 21 2.89 -24.07 -3.94
CA ALA A 21 1.81 -24.45 -4.86
C ALA A 21 1.38 -23.31 -5.78
N VAL A 22 1.63 -22.05 -5.41
CA VAL A 22 1.25 -20.86 -6.18
C VAL A 22 2.41 -20.32 -7.01
N PHE A 23 3.63 -20.34 -6.46
CA PHE A 23 4.82 -19.84 -7.13
C PHE A 23 5.95 -20.86 -7.10
N SER A 24 6.58 -21.06 -8.26
CA SER A 24 7.89 -21.70 -8.34
C SER A 24 8.96 -20.88 -7.61
N GLU A 25 10.07 -21.52 -7.26
CA GLU A 25 11.17 -20.82 -6.59
C GLU A 25 11.75 -19.68 -7.45
N GLN A 26 11.78 -19.85 -8.77
CA GLN A 26 12.21 -18.81 -9.70
C GLN A 26 11.25 -17.62 -9.71
N GLU A 27 9.94 -17.86 -9.68
CA GLU A 27 8.93 -16.79 -9.59
C GLU A 27 8.99 -16.05 -8.26
N ARG A 28 9.30 -16.74 -7.16
CA ARG A 28 9.48 -16.12 -5.84
C ARG A 28 10.70 -15.20 -5.81
N GLU A 29 11.84 -15.66 -6.33
CA GLU A 29 13.04 -14.82 -6.41
C GLU A 29 12.84 -13.64 -7.37
N ALA A 30 12.16 -13.84 -8.49
CA ALA A 30 11.77 -12.75 -9.39
C ALA A 30 10.86 -11.74 -8.69
N LEU A 31 9.84 -12.20 -7.95
CA LEU A 31 8.93 -11.33 -7.20
C LEU A 31 9.68 -10.51 -6.14
N LYS A 32 10.63 -11.12 -5.44
CA LYS A 32 11.48 -10.45 -4.46
C LYS A 32 12.35 -9.36 -5.10
N SER A 33 12.98 -9.68 -6.23
CA SER A 33 13.78 -8.72 -7.01
C SER A 33 12.94 -7.55 -7.53
N ASN A 34 11.73 -7.86 -8.04
CA ASN A 34 10.80 -6.85 -8.52
C ASN A 34 10.33 -5.94 -7.38
N LEU A 35 9.99 -6.51 -6.22
CA LEU A 35 9.60 -5.73 -5.04
C LEU A 35 10.70 -4.76 -4.61
N GLN A 36 11.96 -5.22 -4.58
CA GLN A 36 13.09 -4.36 -4.25
C GLN A 36 13.27 -3.23 -5.27
N THR A 37 13.14 -3.55 -6.56
CA THR A 37 13.22 -2.57 -7.64
C THR A 37 12.14 -1.49 -7.50
N GLU A 38 10.89 -1.90 -7.26
CA GLU A 38 9.76 -0.99 -7.07
C GLU A 38 9.93 -0.13 -5.80
N GLN A 39 10.39 -0.71 -4.69
CA GLN A 39 10.66 0.05 -3.46
C GLN A 39 11.71 1.14 -3.69
N VAL A 40 12.78 0.83 -4.44
CA VAL A 40 13.80 1.82 -4.79
C VAL A 40 13.23 2.89 -5.72
N ALA A 41 12.44 2.51 -6.72
CA ALA A 41 11.79 3.45 -7.64
C ALA A 41 10.83 4.39 -6.89
N GLN A 42 10.00 3.86 -6.00
CA GLN A 42 9.08 4.64 -5.17
C GLN A 42 9.83 5.59 -4.24
N ALA A 43 10.91 5.14 -3.60
CA ALA A 43 11.73 6.00 -2.74
C ALA A 43 12.40 7.12 -3.55
N LYS A 44 12.85 6.86 -4.78
CA LYS A 44 13.39 7.89 -5.68
C LYS A 44 12.30 8.88 -6.09
N TYR A 45 11.11 8.39 -6.45
CA TYR A 45 9.96 9.22 -6.78
C TYR A 45 9.60 10.16 -5.62
N LEU A 46 9.40 9.64 -4.41
CA LEU A 46 9.06 10.47 -3.25
C LEU A 46 10.15 11.49 -2.88
N ARG A 47 11.43 11.20 -3.14
CA ARG A 47 12.52 12.19 -2.98
C ARG A 47 12.50 13.27 -4.06
N ALA A 48 12.15 12.91 -5.29
CA ALA A 48 12.05 13.84 -6.41
C ALA A 48 10.79 14.71 -6.34
N HIS A 49 9.76 14.25 -5.61
CA HIS A 49 8.45 14.88 -5.54
C HIS A 49 8.08 15.32 -4.11
N PRO A 50 8.77 16.35 -3.54
CA PRO A 50 8.46 16.86 -2.21
C PRO A 50 7.01 17.37 -2.07
N GLU A 51 6.34 17.71 -3.17
CA GLU A 51 4.90 17.98 -3.26
C GLU A 51 4.06 16.97 -2.51
N VAL A 52 4.33 15.68 -2.76
CA VAL A 52 3.51 14.60 -2.23
C VAL A 52 3.62 14.61 -0.70
N SER A 53 4.83 14.81 -0.18
CA SER A 53 5.06 14.91 1.25
C SER A 53 4.38 16.14 1.86
N ARG A 54 4.42 17.29 1.19
CA ARG A 54 3.80 18.53 1.68
C ARG A 54 2.27 18.41 1.71
N SER A 55 1.66 17.93 0.63
CA SER A 55 0.21 17.68 0.56
C SER A 55 -0.24 16.66 1.61
N LEU A 56 0.53 15.58 1.80
CA LEU A 56 0.23 14.58 2.84
C LEU A 56 0.25 15.20 4.25
N GLN A 57 1.29 15.99 4.55
CA GLN A 57 1.42 16.68 5.83
C GLN A 57 0.27 17.67 6.08
N GLU A 58 -0.19 18.37 5.04
CA GLU A 58 -1.36 19.24 5.13
C GLU A 58 -2.64 18.46 5.48
N GLY A 59 -2.89 17.33 4.81
CA GLY A 59 -4.02 16.46 5.14
C GLY A 59 -3.98 15.98 6.59
N LEU A 60 -2.82 15.54 7.06
CA LEU A 60 -2.62 15.13 8.46
C LEU A 60 -2.83 16.30 9.43
N ARG A 61 -2.31 17.48 9.11
CA ARG A 61 -2.49 18.71 9.91
C ARG A 61 -3.97 19.02 10.08
N ARG A 62 -4.78 18.90 9.02
CA ARG A 62 -6.24 19.12 9.08
C ARG A 62 -6.92 18.15 10.02
N VAL A 63 -6.63 16.85 9.90
CA VAL A 63 -7.19 15.84 10.81
C VAL A 63 -6.86 16.12 12.26
N LEU A 64 -5.62 16.49 12.56
CA LEU A 64 -5.20 16.81 13.93
C LEU A 64 -5.92 18.05 14.49
N GLN A 65 -6.26 19.01 13.63
CA GLN A 65 -6.94 20.23 14.02
C GLN A 65 -8.46 20.07 14.16
N THR A 66 -9.10 19.39 13.21
CA THR A 66 -10.56 19.28 13.16
C THR A 66 -11.07 18.08 13.95
N GLN A 67 -10.20 17.11 14.27
CA GLN A 67 -10.52 15.88 15.00
C GLN A 67 -11.85 15.26 14.54
N PRO A 68 -11.98 14.94 13.25
CA PRO A 68 -13.23 14.40 12.72
C PRO A 68 -13.51 13.02 13.32
N ASP A 69 -14.79 12.69 13.48
CA ASP A 69 -15.22 11.38 13.99
C ASP A 69 -14.66 10.20 13.17
N ASN A 70 -14.43 10.42 11.86
CA ASN A 70 -13.79 9.46 10.98
C ASN A 70 -12.58 10.08 10.25
N PRO A 71 -11.36 9.99 10.83
CA PRO A 71 -10.15 10.57 10.25
C PRO A 71 -9.73 9.91 8.95
N VAL A 72 -10.01 8.62 8.77
CA VAL A 72 -9.67 7.90 7.53
C VAL A 72 -10.54 8.42 6.38
N ALA A 73 -11.86 8.54 6.59
CA ALA A 73 -12.75 9.08 5.58
C ALA A 73 -12.40 10.52 5.20
N ALA A 74 -12.06 11.36 6.19
CA ALA A 74 -11.65 12.74 5.95
C ALA A 74 -10.35 12.84 5.12
N LEU A 75 -9.36 11.96 5.40
CA LEU A 75 -8.14 11.89 4.58
C LEU A 75 -8.41 11.36 3.19
N THR A 76 -9.26 10.35 3.03
CA THR A 76 -9.64 9.83 1.72
C THR A 76 -10.29 10.91 0.87
N GLU A 77 -11.26 11.64 1.43
CA GLU A 77 -11.90 12.76 0.74
C GLU A 77 -10.87 13.81 0.31
N TYR A 78 -9.98 14.21 1.22
CA TYR A 78 -8.91 15.16 0.91
C TYR A 78 -7.97 14.65 -0.20
N PHE A 79 -7.48 13.41 -0.13
CA PHE A 79 -6.54 12.87 -1.13
C PHE A 79 -7.18 12.67 -2.51
N THR A 80 -8.50 12.53 -2.58
CA THR A 80 -9.24 12.48 -3.87
C THR A 80 -9.63 13.86 -4.40
N SER A 81 -9.41 14.92 -3.62
CA SER A 81 -9.81 16.27 -3.99
C SER A 81 -8.88 16.89 -5.04
N ALA A 82 -9.42 17.82 -5.83
CA ALA A 82 -8.62 18.65 -6.71
C ALA A 82 -7.61 19.51 -5.93
N GLU A 83 -7.83 19.75 -4.64
CA GLU A 83 -6.90 20.48 -3.79
C GLU A 83 -5.60 19.71 -3.54
N PHE A 84 -5.70 18.40 -3.28
CA PHE A 84 -4.52 17.54 -3.14
C PHE A 84 -3.70 17.48 -4.44
N MET A 85 -4.38 17.35 -5.58
CA MET A 85 -3.72 17.27 -6.90
C MET A 85 -3.08 18.59 -7.36
N ASN A 86 -3.57 19.74 -6.86
CA ASN A 86 -3.10 21.07 -7.26
C ASN A 86 -2.32 21.80 -6.15
N TYR A 87 -1.93 21.12 -5.08
CA TYR A 87 -1.32 21.75 -3.91
C TYR A 87 -0.05 22.55 -4.25
N GLU A 88 0.67 22.20 -5.32
CA GLU A 88 1.88 22.91 -5.76
C GLU A 88 1.67 24.04 -6.78
N CYS A 89 0.56 24.08 -7.53
CA CYS A 89 0.29 25.21 -8.43
C CYS A 89 0.19 26.55 -7.67
N LYS A 90 0.00 26.53 -6.35
CA LYS A 90 -0.09 27.74 -5.51
C LYS A 90 1.24 28.16 -4.88
N GLY A 91 2.27 27.32 -4.96
CA GLY A 91 3.59 27.60 -4.35
C GLY A 91 4.54 28.40 -5.23
N GLU A 92 4.35 28.40 -6.56
CA GLU A 92 5.25 29.06 -7.53
C GLU A 92 4.80 30.46 -7.95
N SER A 93 3.62 30.95 -7.54
CA SER A 93 3.16 32.32 -7.86
C SER A 93 3.57 33.39 -6.83
N ALA A 94 4.45 33.05 -5.88
CA ALA A 94 4.94 33.98 -4.86
C ALA A 94 6.47 33.91 -4.76
N ALA A 95 7.15 34.28 -5.85
CA ALA A 95 8.56 34.64 -5.88
C ALA A 95 8.74 35.92 -6.68
#